data_AF-A0AAD5M509-F1
#
_entry.id   AF-A0AAD5M509-F1
#
_cell.length_a   1.000
_cell.length_b   1.000
_cell.length_c   1.000
_cell.angle_alpha   90.00
_cell.angle_beta   90.00
_cell.angle_gamma   90.00
#
_symmetry.space_group_name_H-M   'P 1'
#
loop_
_entity.id
_entity.type
_entity.pdbx_description
1 polymer ?
#
loop_
_entity_poly.entity_id
_entity_poly.type
_entity_poly.pdbx_seq_one_letter_code
_entity_poly.pdbx_strand_id
1 'polypeptide(L)'
;MSLIGENAAVILPIMFPALYKNSKSHWNKTIHGLIYNALKLLMEINQKLFDECSQNYAKERLLEKARQEEKERMWELIEQTAKKNPNYNEIENLFGGVNGITRDMERLSIKSNTPAATDDETVHLSKEEIIRNMLNRKNVEKANQRELGFTQKLSELPPDRQTEKALEEHKRHDAYLQKLGNAE
;
A
#
# COMPACT_ATOMS: atom_id res chain seq x y z
N MET A 1 -32.96 6.98 -13.21
CA MET A 1 -31.98 7.50 -14.20
C MET A 1 -31.95 9.03 -14.30
N SER A 2 -33.04 9.76 -13.99
CA SER A 2 -33.08 11.24 -14.06
C SER A 2 -31.94 11.94 -13.31
N LEU A 3 -31.73 11.61 -12.03
CA LEU A 3 -30.71 12.24 -11.18
C LEU A 3 -29.27 12.05 -11.67
N ILE A 4 -28.97 10.91 -12.30
CA ILE A 4 -27.64 10.64 -12.87
C ILE A 4 -27.43 11.52 -14.10
N GLY A 5 -28.48 11.74 -14.90
CA GLY A 5 -28.43 12.67 -16.02
C GLY A 5 -28.25 14.12 -15.61
N GLU A 6 -29.01 14.58 -14.60
CA GLU A 6 -28.93 15.93 -14.06
C GLU A 6 -27.55 16.26 -13.47
N ASN A 7 -26.85 15.25 -12.91
CA ASN A 7 -25.54 15.39 -12.28
C ASN A 7 -24.41 14.73 -13.08
N ALA A 8 -24.63 14.44 -14.37
CA ALA A 8 -23.69 13.68 -15.18
C ALA A 8 -22.30 14.32 -15.23
N ALA A 9 -22.22 15.65 -15.23
CA ALA A 9 -20.98 16.43 -15.24
C ALA A 9 -20.01 16.09 -14.09
N VAL A 10 -20.54 15.68 -12.93
CA VAL A 10 -19.74 15.33 -11.75
C VAL A 10 -19.55 13.81 -11.65
N ILE A 11 -20.61 13.05 -11.90
CA ILE A 11 -20.62 11.60 -11.69
C ILE A 11 -19.78 10.88 -12.76
N LEU A 12 -19.92 11.28 -14.03
CA LEU A 12 -19.33 10.56 -15.16
C LEU A 12 -17.79 10.57 -15.09
N PRO A 13 -17.10 11.70 -14.84
CA PRO A 13 -15.63 11.70 -14.70
C PRO A 13 -15.10 10.81 -13.57
N ILE A 14 -15.86 10.64 -12.48
CA ILE A 14 -15.45 9.82 -11.33
C ILE A 14 -15.62 8.32 -11.63
N MET A 15 -16.75 7.95 -12.24
CA MET A 15 -17.10 6.55 -12.49
C MET A 15 -16.42 5.99 -13.74
N PHE A 16 -16.22 6.82 -14.76
CA PHE A 16 -15.73 6.40 -16.07
C PHE A 16 -14.40 5.64 -16.04
N PRO A 17 -13.34 6.10 -15.32
CA PRO A 17 -12.05 5.40 -15.32
C PRO A 17 -12.14 3.95 -14.82
N ALA A 18 -12.91 3.72 -13.75
CA ALA A 18 -13.08 2.38 -13.18
C ALA A 18 -13.86 1.46 -14.11
N LEU A 19 -14.96 1.96 -14.68
CA LEU A 19 -15.80 1.20 -15.61
C LEU A 19 -15.05 0.89 -16.90
N TYR A 20 -14.37 1.87 -17.50
CA TYR A 20 -13.65 1.71 -18.76
C TYR A 20 -12.41 0.82 -18.62
N LYS A 21 -11.71 0.87 -17.48
CA LYS A 21 -10.60 -0.06 -17.20
C LYS A 21 -11.10 -1.51 -17.13
N ASN A 22 -12.16 -1.76 -16.37
CA ASN A 22 -12.71 -3.10 -16.16
C ASN A 22 -13.48 -3.62 -17.39
N SER A 23 -13.94 -2.73 -18.28
CA SER A 23 -14.56 -3.14 -19.55
C SER A 23 -13.55 -3.69 -20.55
N LYS A 24 -12.24 -3.42 -20.41
CA LYS A 24 -11.22 -4.01 -21.30
C LYS A 24 -10.96 -5.49 -21.01
N SER A 25 -10.94 -5.85 -19.74
CA SER A 25 -10.81 -7.23 -19.31
C SER A 25 -11.32 -7.37 -17.88
N HIS A 26 -12.18 -8.36 -17.67
CA HIS A 26 -12.65 -8.75 -16.36
C HIS A 26 -12.76 -10.27 -16.33
N TRP A 27 -12.31 -10.89 -15.25
CA TRP A 27 -12.27 -12.36 -15.12
C TRP A 27 -13.67 -13.00 -15.16
N ASN A 28 -14.67 -12.28 -14.66
CA ASN A 28 -16.08 -12.70 -14.67
C ASN A 28 -16.83 -12.10 -15.87
N LYS A 29 -17.33 -12.96 -16.77
CA LYS A 29 -18.07 -12.60 -17.98
C LYS A 29 -19.39 -11.86 -17.73
N THR A 30 -20.11 -12.20 -16.66
CA THR A 30 -21.37 -11.54 -16.31
C THR A 30 -21.12 -10.10 -15.87
N ILE A 31 -20.14 -9.88 -15.00
CA ILE A 31 -19.74 -8.54 -14.56
C ILE A 31 -19.28 -7.70 -15.76
N HIS A 32 -18.49 -8.30 -16.65
CA HIS A 32 -18.06 -7.65 -17.89
C HIS A 32 -19.26 -7.14 -18.71
N GLY A 33 -20.29 -7.97 -18.90
CA GLY A 33 -21.53 -7.58 -19.59
C GLY A 33 -22.31 -6.46 -18.89
N LEU A 34 -22.39 -6.48 -17.55
CA LEU A 34 -23.04 -5.43 -16.78
C LEU A 34 -22.30 -4.08 -16.90
N ILE A 35 -20.97 -4.10 -16.95
CA ILE A 35 -20.15 -2.91 -17.15
C ILE A 35 -20.42 -2.30 -18.53
N TYR A 36 -20.51 -3.10 -19.59
CA TYR A 36 -20.85 -2.59 -20.93
C TYR A 36 -22.25 -1.97 -20.97
N ASN A 37 -23.22 -2.59 -20.32
CA ASN A 37 -24.56 -2.02 -20.19
C ASN A 37 -24.50 -0.65 -19.49
N ALA A 38 -23.81 -0.56 -18.35
CA ALA A 38 -23.63 0.69 -17.63
C ALA A 38 -22.92 1.78 -18.47
N LEU A 39 -21.85 1.44 -19.18
CA LEU A 39 -21.16 2.37 -20.07
C LEU A 39 -22.06 2.86 -21.21
N LYS A 40 -22.88 1.97 -21.78
CA LYS A 40 -23.84 2.33 -22.83
C LYS A 40 -24.88 3.32 -22.31
N LEU A 41 -25.43 3.08 -21.12
CA LEU A 41 -26.39 3.99 -20.48
C LEU A 41 -25.76 5.36 -20.18
N LEU A 42 -24.51 5.39 -19.73
CA LEU A 42 -23.78 6.65 -19.51
C LEU A 42 -23.54 7.42 -20.81
N MET A 43 -23.29 6.72 -21.92
CA MET A 43 -23.17 7.32 -23.24
C MET A 43 -24.50 7.88 -23.76
N GLU A 44 -25.61 7.18 -23.52
CA GLU A 44 -26.96 7.64 -23.88
C GLU A 44 -27.39 8.88 -23.07
N ILE A 45 -26.90 9.03 -21.83
CA ILE A 45 -27.18 10.19 -20.97
C ILE A 45 -26.50 11.47 -21.50
N ASN A 46 -25.21 11.41 -21.82
CA ASN A 46 -24.48 12.56 -22.35
C ASN A 46 -23.25 12.10 -23.16
N GLN A 47 -23.43 12.01 -24.48
CA GLN A 47 -22.39 11.56 -25.40
C GLN A 47 -21.16 12.46 -25.38
N LYS A 48 -21.35 13.79 -25.37
CA LYS A 48 -20.23 14.74 -25.40
C LYS A 48 -19.33 14.58 -24.18
N LEU A 49 -19.93 14.47 -23.00
CA LEU A 49 -19.18 14.31 -21.76
C LEU A 49 -18.48 12.95 -21.69
N PHE A 50 -19.10 11.90 -22.24
CA PHE A 50 -18.49 10.57 -22.36
C PHE A 50 -17.22 10.61 -23.23
N ASP A 51 -17.27 11.32 -24.36
CA ASP A 51 -16.11 11.50 -25.25
C ASP A 51 -14.99 12.30 -24.55
N GLU A 52 -15.34 13.37 -23.83
CA GLU A 52 -14.39 14.14 -23.02
C GLU A 52 -13.71 13.28 -21.95
N CYS A 53 -14.48 12.45 -21.23
CA CYS A 53 -13.93 11.53 -20.23
C CYS A 53 -13.03 10.46 -20.86
N SER A 54 -13.40 9.95 -22.04
CA SER A 54 -12.59 9.00 -22.80
C SER A 54 -11.24 9.60 -23.20
N GLN A 55 -11.22 10.84 -23.68
CA GLN A 55 -10.01 11.56 -24.05
C GLN A 55 -9.14 11.88 -22.82
N ASN A 56 -9.75 12.34 -21.73
CA ASN A 56 -9.04 12.66 -20.50
C ASN A 56 -8.42 11.40 -19.89
N TYR A 57 -9.14 10.28 -19.87
CA TYR A 57 -8.59 9.00 -19.44
C TYR A 57 -7.38 8.58 -20.28
N ALA A 58 -7.44 8.70 -21.61
CA ALA A 58 -6.30 8.37 -22.47
C ALA A 58 -5.06 9.25 -22.18
N LYS A 59 -5.26 10.56 -21.99
CA LYS A 59 -4.19 11.50 -21.61
C LYS A 59 -3.60 11.14 -20.25
N GLU A 60 -4.44 10.86 -19.26
CA GLU A 60 -4.01 10.47 -17.91
C GLU A 60 -3.20 9.17 -17.94
N ARG A 61 -3.61 8.18 -18.73
CA ARG A 61 -2.85 6.92 -18.91
C ARG A 61 -1.48 7.15 -19.52
N LEU A 62 -1.35 8.08 -20.47
CA LEU A 62 -0.06 8.46 -21.05
C LEU A 62 0.83 9.14 -20.01
N LEU A 63 0.28 10.10 -19.25
CA LEU A 63 1.01 10.82 -18.21
C LEU A 63 1.45 9.90 -17.07
N GLU A 64 0.61 8.95 -16.65
CA GLU A 64 0.96 7.96 -15.64
C GLU A 64 2.14 7.09 -16.11
N LYS A 65 2.13 6.67 -17.38
CA LYS A 65 3.22 5.90 -17.97
C LYS A 65 4.52 6.71 -17.98
N ALA A 66 4.48 7.97 -18.41
CA ALA A 66 5.66 8.84 -18.42
C ALA A 66 6.21 9.06 -17.00
N ARG A 67 5.34 9.28 -16.00
CA ARG A 67 5.74 9.41 -14.59
C ARG A 67 6.38 8.13 -14.05
N GLN A 68 5.90 6.97 -14.48
CA GLN A 68 6.46 5.68 -14.10
C GLN A 68 7.86 5.48 -14.71
N GLU A 69 8.04 5.82 -15.99
CA GLU A 69 9.35 5.79 -16.66
C GLU A 69 10.36 6.76 -16.02
N GLU A 70 9.91 7.95 -15.60
CA GLU A 70 10.75 8.91 -14.87
C GLU A 70 11.19 8.36 -13.51
N LYS A 71 10.27 7.76 -12.75
CA LYS A 71 10.60 7.08 -11.48
C LYS A 71 11.62 5.97 -11.70
N GLU A 72 11.45 5.14 -12.72
CA GLU A 72 12.39 4.06 -13.07
C GLU A 72 13.78 4.62 -13.40
N ARG A 73 13.87 5.69 -14.21
CA ARG A 73 15.15 6.38 -14.45
C ARG A 73 15.79 6.93 -13.19
N MET A 74 15.02 7.52 -12.28
CA MET A 74 15.54 8.00 -11.01
C MET A 74 16.08 6.85 -10.15
N TRP A 75 15.37 5.72 -10.10
CA TRP A 75 15.82 4.52 -9.40
C TRP A 75 17.10 3.95 -10.01
N GLU A 76 17.22 3.90 -11.34
CA GLU A 76 18.45 3.48 -12.02
C GLU A 76 19.62 4.41 -11.70
N LEU A 77 19.40 5.73 -11.65
CA LEU A 77 20.44 6.69 -11.28
C LEU A 77 20.91 6.50 -9.83
N ILE A 78 19.97 6.26 -8.92
CA ILE A 78 20.26 5.97 -7.51
C ILE A 78 21.08 4.68 -7.42
N GLU A 79 20.69 3.62 -8.13
CA GLU A 79 21.40 2.35 -8.15
C GLU A 79 22.82 2.50 -8.71
N GLN A 80 23.00 3.21 -9.83
CA GLN A 80 24.31 3.49 -10.41
C GLN A 80 25.19 4.33 -9.47
N THR A 81 24.61 5.28 -8.75
CA THR A 81 25.33 6.10 -7.78
C THR A 81 25.76 5.27 -6.58
N ALA A 82 24.87 4.42 -6.07
CA ALA A 82 25.18 3.48 -4.99
C ALA A 82 26.32 2.53 -5.38
N LYS A 83 26.33 2.00 -6.61
CA LYS A 83 27.39 1.12 -7.15
C LYS A 83 28.78 1.75 -7.16
N LYS A 84 28.89 3.07 -7.18
CA LYS A 84 30.19 3.78 -7.12
C LYS A 84 30.75 3.87 -5.70
N ASN A 85 29.95 3.57 -4.67
CA ASN A 85 30.42 3.60 -3.29
C ASN A 85 31.44 2.45 -3.06
N PRO A 86 32.63 2.72 -2.50
CA PRO A 86 33.61 1.68 -2.19
C PRO A 86 33.05 0.51 -1.37
N ASN A 87 32.09 0.80 -0.49
CA ASN A 87 31.46 -0.19 0.39
C ASN A 87 30.28 -0.92 -0.27
N TYR A 88 29.98 -0.65 -1.56
CA TYR A 88 28.84 -1.24 -2.26
C TYR A 88 28.89 -2.76 -2.26
N ASN A 89 30.06 -3.36 -2.54
CA ASN A 89 30.21 -4.82 -2.55
C ASN A 89 29.97 -5.44 -1.16
N GLU A 90 30.35 -4.76 -0.08
CA GLU A 90 30.11 -5.25 1.29
C GLU A 90 28.61 -5.23 1.62
N ILE A 91 27.94 -4.14 1.24
CA ILE A 91 26.50 -3.94 1.40
C ILE A 91 25.71 -4.93 0.53
N GLU A 92 26.06 -5.10 -0.74
CA GLU A 92 25.40 -6.03 -1.67
C GLU A 92 25.49 -7.48 -1.17
N ASN A 93 26.63 -7.87 -0.59
CA ASN A 93 26.81 -9.17 0.05
C ASN A 93 25.97 -9.33 1.34
N LEU A 94 25.71 -8.23 2.07
CA LEU A 94 24.90 -8.22 3.30
C LEU A 94 23.39 -8.28 3.00
N PHE A 95 22.94 -7.59 1.96
CA PHE A 95 21.51 -7.46 1.63
C PHE A 95 21.03 -8.48 0.60
N GLY A 96 21.93 -9.30 0.03
CA GLY A 96 21.60 -10.48 -0.78
C GLY A 96 20.57 -10.22 -1.87
N GLY A 97 21.04 -9.85 -3.07
CA GLY A 97 20.27 -9.47 -4.25
C GLY A 97 18.75 -9.75 -4.21
N VAL A 98 17.96 -8.70 -3.93
CA VAL A 98 16.50 -8.48 -4.09
C VAL A 98 15.54 -9.54 -3.52
N ASN A 99 15.96 -10.78 -3.30
CA ASN A 99 15.17 -11.91 -2.81
C ASN A 99 15.59 -12.38 -1.40
N GLY A 100 16.57 -11.71 -0.77
CA GLY A 100 17.20 -12.13 0.50
C GLY A 100 16.89 -11.26 1.72
N ILE A 101 15.73 -10.58 1.78
CA ILE A 101 15.38 -9.58 2.82
C ILE A 101 15.45 -10.12 4.28
N THR A 102 15.63 -11.41 4.51
CA THR A 102 15.54 -12.01 5.86
C THR A 102 16.81 -12.64 6.42
N ARG A 103 17.98 -12.56 5.78
CA ARG A 103 19.11 -13.39 6.25
C ARG A 103 19.95 -12.82 7.39
N ASP A 104 20.13 -11.50 7.52
CA ASP A 104 21.19 -10.97 8.40
C ASP A 104 20.81 -9.72 9.23
N MET A 105 19.55 -9.56 9.64
CA MET A 105 19.18 -8.49 10.59
C MET A 105 19.90 -8.63 11.95
N GLU A 106 20.31 -9.85 12.35
CA GLU A 106 21.07 -10.12 13.59
C GLU A 106 22.57 -9.77 13.51
N ARG A 107 23.17 -9.69 12.31
CA ARG A 107 24.60 -9.36 12.15
C ARG A 107 24.92 -7.88 12.29
N LEU A 108 23.90 -7.01 12.22
CA LEU A 108 24.02 -5.55 12.42
C LEU A 108 24.21 -5.14 13.89
N SER A 109 24.20 -6.08 14.83
CA SER A 109 24.66 -5.82 16.21
C SER A 109 26.18 -5.66 16.23
N ILE A 110 26.64 -4.45 15.89
CA ILE A 110 28.03 -4.01 16.06
C ILE A 110 28.42 -4.28 17.51
N LYS A 111 29.27 -5.30 17.73
CA LYS A 111 29.94 -5.48 19.02
C LYS A 111 30.89 -4.30 19.19
N SER A 112 30.48 -3.31 19.98
CA SER A 112 31.30 -2.17 20.36
C SER A 112 32.52 -2.66 21.15
N ASN A 113 33.64 -2.81 20.47
CA ASN A 113 34.96 -2.82 21.09
C ASN A 113 35.89 -1.99 20.22
N THR A 114 36.03 -0.71 20.52
CA THR A 114 37.26 0.03 20.19
C THR A 114 37.50 1.10 21.25
N PRO A 115 38.70 1.14 21.85
CA PRO A 115 39.05 2.15 22.83
C PRO A 115 39.43 3.49 22.15
N ALA A 116 38.95 4.55 22.78
CA ALA A 116 39.57 5.88 22.94
C ALA A 116 40.01 6.71 21.72
N ALA A 117 39.39 7.91 21.68
CA ALA A 117 39.91 9.21 21.20
C ALA A 117 39.98 9.36 19.66
N THR A 118 39.48 10.41 19.01
CA THR A 118 39.24 11.82 19.38
C THR A 118 38.13 12.43 18.50
N ASP A 119 37.27 13.23 19.13
CA ASP A 119 36.41 14.33 18.66
C ASP A 119 36.17 14.51 17.15
N ASP A 120 34.98 14.09 16.70
CA ASP A 120 34.19 14.82 15.71
C ASP A 120 32.69 14.64 15.99
N GLU A 121 31.94 15.72 15.82
CA GLU A 121 30.63 15.98 16.41
C GLU A 121 29.52 15.13 15.76
N THR A 122 29.46 13.86 16.14
CA THR A 122 28.35 12.97 15.80
C THR A 122 27.30 13.05 16.92
N VAL A 123 26.06 13.38 16.54
CA VAL A 123 24.90 13.39 17.46
C VAL A 123 24.70 11.98 18.01
N HIS A 124 25.31 11.69 19.15
CA HIS A 124 25.20 10.41 19.81
C HIS A 124 23.87 10.33 20.55
N LEU A 125 22.84 9.79 19.87
CA LEU A 125 21.58 9.45 20.52
C LEU A 125 21.83 8.25 21.44
N SER A 126 22.03 8.51 22.73
CA SER A 126 22.25 7.47 23.72
C SER A 126 21.04 6.53 23.77
N LYS A 127 21.30 5.22 23.95
CA LYS A 127 20.25 4.21 24.14
C LYS A 127 19.33 4.60 25.30
N GLU A 128 19.88 5.26 26.31
CA GLU A 128 19.18 5.83 27.45
C GLU A 128 18.27 7.02 27.09
N GLU A 129 18.64 7.86 26.10
CA GLU A 129 17.77 8.92 25.55
C GLU A 129 16.56 8.32 24.82
N ILE A 130 16.79 7.28 24.01
CA ILE A 130 15.74 6.62 23.21
C ILE A 130 14.71 5.98 24.15
N ILE A 131 15.17 5.30 25.20
CA ILE A 131 14.30 4.69 26.21
C ILE A 131 13.54 5.78 27.00
N ARG A 132 14.20 6.88 27.38
CA ARG A 132 13.53 8.03 28.05
C ARG A 132 12.44 8.66 27.19
N ASN A 133 12.68 8.82 25.89
CA ASN A 133 11.70 9.37 24.95
C ASN A 133 10.55 8.40 24.69
N MET A 134 10.81 7.09 24.65
CA MET A 134 9.78 6.05 24.50
C MET A 134 8.85 5.95 25.73
N LEU A 135 9.37 6.16 26.94
CA LEU A 135 8.59 6.14 28.19
C LEU A 135 7.83 7.44 28.47
N ASN A 136 8.12 8.54 27.76
CA ASN A 136 7.43 9.82 27.91
C ASN A 136 6.13 9.87 27.10
N ARG A 137 5.13 9.14 27.58
CA ARG A 137 3.76 9.04 27.03
C ARG A 137 3.13 10.41 26.68
N LYS A 138 3.40 11.46 27.47
CA LYS A 138 2.83 12.81 27.27
C LYS A 138 3.32 13.51 25.99
N ASN A 139 4.50 13.17 25.48
CA ASN A 139 5.06 13.78 24.27
C ASN A 139 4.57 13.05 23.00
N VAL A 140 4.45 11.72 23.08
CA VAL A 140 3.92 10.86 22.00
C VAL A 140 2.45 11.16 21.71
N GLU A 141 1.65 11.40 22.77
CA GLU A 141 0.23 11.77 22.64
C GLU A 141 0.02 13.13 21.94
N LYS A 142 0.93 14.09 22.12
CA LYS A 142 0.88 15.41 21.43
C LYS A 142 1.28 15.33 19.96
N ALA A 143 2.17 14.39 19.58
CA ALA A 143 2.59 14.19 18.20
C ALA A 143 1.53 13.43 17.39
N ASN A 144 0.93 12.39 17.97
CA ASN A 144 -0.08 11.56 17.31
C ASN A 144 -1.42 12.28 17.04
N GLN A 145 -1.74 13.35 17.75
CA GLN A 145 -2.95 14.14 17.48
C GLN A 145 -2.87 14.97 16.19
N ARG A 146 -1.68 15.14 15.59
CA ARG A 146 -1.50 16.00 14.41
C ARG A 146 -1.70 15.28 13.08
N GLU A 147 -1.74 13.95 13.05
CA GLU A 147 -1.74 13.16 11.81
C GLU A 147 -2.91 12.17 11.68
N LEU A 148 -4.13 12.57 12.06
CA LEU A 148 -5.34 11.85 11.65
C LEU A 148 -5.80 12.29 10.26
N GLY A 149 -4.92 12.07 9.27
CA GLY A 149 -5.12 12.41 7.87
C GLY A 149 -4.60 11.30 6.97
N PHE A 150 -5.39 10.23 6.85
CA PHE A 150 -5.36 9.25 5.77
C PHE A 150 -4.18 8.25 5.73
N THR A 151 -4.58 6.96 5.70
CA THR A 151 -3.86 5.76 5.22
C THR A 151 -2.81 5.03 6.08
N GLN A 152 -3.16 3.76 6.33
CA GLN A 152 -2.36 2.52 6.14
C GLN A 152 -1.93 1.69 7.37
N LYS A 153 -2.46 0.45 7.35
CA LYS A 153 -1.86 -0.87 7.62
C LYS A 153 -1.99 -1.51 9.01
N LEU A 154 -2.25 -2.83 8.93
CA LEU A 154 -2.57 -3.80 9.96
C LEU A 154 -1.50 -3.90 11.07
N SER A 155 -1.95 -4.20 12.30
CA SER A 155 -1.08 -4.44 13.45
C SER A 155 -0.43 -5.84 13.40
N GLU A 156 0.91 -5.89 13.45
CA GLU A 156 1.71 -7.09 13.74
C GLU A 156 1.92 -7.28 15.26
N LEU A 157 0.83 -7.23 16.05
CA LEU A 157 0.91 -7.59 17.47
C LEU A 157 0.69 -9.11 17.63
N PRO A 158 1.47 -9.80 18.49
CA PRO A 158 1.19 -11.20 18.81
C PRO A 158 -0.25 -11.35 19.31
N PRO A 159 -0.99 -12.40 18.90
CA PRO A 159 -2.39 -12.56 19.28
C PRO A 159 -2.50 -12.60 20.81
N ASP A 160 -3.44 -11.81 21.34
CA ASP A 160 -3.69 -11.71 22.76
C ASP A 160 -4.20 -13.04 23.33
N ARG A 161 -3.55 -13.54 24.39
CA ARG A 161 -3.88 -14.82 25.02
C ARG A 161 -5.31 -14.90 25.55
N GLN A 162 -5.92 -13.76 25.90
CA GLN A 162 -7.33 -13.75 26.32
C GLN A 162 -8.26 -13.97 25.13
N THR A 163 -7.91 -13.41 23.97
CA THR A 163 -8.62 -13.61 22.69
C THR A 163 -8.53 -15.05 22.20
N GLU A 164 -7.37 -15.71 22.29
CA GLU A 164 -7.22 -17.14 21.98
C GLU A 164 -8.09 -18.02 22.89
N LYS A 165 -8.08 -17.76 24.20
CA LYS A 165 -8.86 -18.54 25.17
C LYS A 165 -10.37 -18.37 24.96
N ALA A 166 -10.83 -17.19 24.60
CA ALA A 166 -12.23 -16.92 24.28
C ALA A 166 -12.68 -17.63 22.99
N LEU A 167 -11.79 -17.77 22.00
CA LEU A 167 -12.05 -18.52 20.77
C LEU A 167 -12.10 -20.04 21.03
N GLU A 168 -11.28 -20.56 21.94
CA GLU A 168 -11.31 -21.98 22.34
C GLU A 168 -12.53 -22.35 23.18
N GLU A 169 -12.96 -21.48 24.12
CA GLU A 169 -14.15 -21.72 24.94
C GLU A 169 -15.46 -21.58 24.13
N HIS A 170 -15.44 -20.88 23.00
CA HIS A 170 -16.60 -20.71 22.15
C HIS A 170 -16.86 -21.93 21.26
N LYS A 171 -17.57 -22.94 21.79
CA LYS A 171 -18.15 -24.02 20.97
C LYS A 171 -19.22 -23.47 20.03
N ARG A 172 -18.96 -23.50 18.72
CA ARG A 172 -19.98 -23.17 17.70
C ARG A 172 -21.17 -24.14 17.83
N HIS A 173 -22.39 -23.61 17.80
CA HIS A 173 -23.63 -24.39 17.77
C HIS A 173 -23.89 -25.00 16.37
N ASP A 174 -22.89 -25.70 15.82
CA ASP A 174 -22.96 -26.33 14.49
C ASP A 174 -23.95 -27.52 14.43
N ALA A 175 -24.57 -27.89 15.55
CA ALA A 175 -25.63 -28.90 15.61
C ALA A 175 -26.93 -28.49 14.87
N TYR A 176 -27.10 -27.22 14.49
CA TYR A 176 -28.30 -26.72 13.79
C TYR A 176 -28.05 -26.23 12.36
N LEU A 177 -26.82 -26.34 11.83
CA LEU A 177 -26.54 -25.94 10.45
C LEU A 177 -26.72 -27.15 9.53
N GLN A 178 -27.88 -27.20 8.89
CA GLN A 178 -28.26 -28.23 7.92
C GLN A 178 -27.26 -28.23 6.75
N LYS A 179 -26.57 -29.36 6.54
CA LYS A 179 -25.69 -29.56 5.39
C LYS A 179 -26.56 -29.57 4.13
N LEU A 180 -26.44 -28.55 3.27
CA LEU A 180 -26.95 -28.62 1.89
C LEU A 180 -26.14 -29.70 1.17
N GLY A 181 -26.75 -30.87 1.02
CA GLY A 181 -26.21 -31.98 0.26
C GLY A 181 -26.13 -31.63 -1.22
N ASN A 182 -25.02 -31.98 -1.85
CA ASN A 182 -24.93 -32.07 -3.31
C ASN A 182 -25.89 -33.18 -3.78
N ALA A 183 -26.77 -32.87 -4.73
CA ALA A 183 -27.44 -33.85 -5.57
C ALA A 183 -27.82 -33.20 -6.91
N GLU A 184 -27.26 -33.80 -7.97
CA GLU A 184 -27.79 -34.06 -9.33
C GLU A 184 -28.63 -33.00 -10.07
#